data_AF-A0A1R1C7J1-F1
#
_entry.id   AF-A0A1R1C7J1-F1
#
_cell.length_a   1.000
_cell.length_b   1.000
_cell.length_c   1.000
_cell.angle_alpha   90.00
_cell.angle_beta   90.00
_cell.angle_gamma   90.00
#
_symmetry.space_group_name_H-M   'P 1'
#
loop_
_entity.id
_entity.type
_entity.pdbx_description
1 polymer ?
#
loop_
_entity_poly.entity_id
_entity_poly.type
_entity_poly.pdbx_seq_one_letter_code
_entity_poly.pdbx_strand_id
1 'polypeptide(L)'
;MLSDPISSVQLLLDKFELKHNREPKAIHFPKQLSNPDKELIISSYLDSEHPNLNYVRLIANIQSSKDKIEVSPKVLLKAKRKAEELEKQYFVENSGMPIETSVSFSKSQNDEVKLIYEGQTIAATYSTKWFEENKDFPTLLNNFIYLFEFVDSQMRSTIVNKISEMGVFERHIFISSQNAYNVGFVFERKNVLSFLQMSGYYHQLFSIGIRLEEIIEWFFADYLMAEFDAGNFKVRMPSENSLFFEKCTNITPALESVLKQFTLFVEDGHIDFELLEIRSEHLVYKNIPSSIPKKYVYGCGDEFNYLIYLLFSDQSGLGYLENSTESYNNLFELLTNETLNKNEIPSYNLTEIEWLIQKKYLSIDADENVVFKDYQLALLLYDLYMNEVVCYWKCSEYKRKLLDELEEKRIIEFDSTLFSRKETDYINYTLNKSQFNNGLDLRNKYSHTQPNIEIDEGIHNQNYLILMRIFILTVIKINDDFVQNRIETMVK
;
A
#
# COMPACT_ATOMS: atom_id res chain seq x y z
N MET A 1 31.85 23.69 7.30
CA MET A 1 30.88 22.60 7.58
C MET A 1 30.90 22.22 9.05
N LEU A 2 32.04 21.79 9.62
CA LEU A 2 32.11 21.44 11.06
C LEU A 2 31.80 22.61 12.02
N SER A 3 31.99 23.86 11.59
CA SER A 3 31.71 25.08 12.37
C SER A 3 30.24 25.52 12.37
N ASP A 4 29.40 24.95 11.49
CA ASP A 4 27.95 25.20 11.43
C ASP A 4 27.24 23.86 11.15
N PRO A 5 26.99 23.06 12.19
CA PRO A 5 26.36 21.74 12.05
C PRO A 5 24.94 21.81 11.47
N ILE A 6 24.20 22.91 11.71
CA ILE A 6 22.80 23.05 11.30
C ILE A 6 22.70 23.12 9.78
N SER A 7 23.37 24.08 9.16
CA SER A 7 23.38 24.21 7.69
C SER A 7 24.04 23.00 7.02
N SER A 8 25.03 22.40 7.68
CA SER A 8 25.78 21.26 7.13
C SER A 8 24.97 19.97 7.10
N VAL A 9 24.14 19.69 8.13
CA VAL A 9 23.24 18.53 8.11
C VAL A 9 22.19 18.66 7.02
N GLN A 10 21.61 19.84 6.83
CA GLN A 10 20.60 20.05 5.79
C GLN A 10 21.15 19.68 4.41
N LEU A 11 22.35 20.15 4.07
CA LEU A 11 23.00 19.79 2.80
C LEU A 11 23.30 18.29 2.68
N LEU A 12 23.72 17.64 3.77
CA LEU A 12 23.98 16.19 3.77
C LEU A 12 22.70 15.40 3.50
N LEU A 13 21.62 15.73 4.21
CA LEU A 13 20.32 15.10 4.01
C LEU A 13 19.77 15.41 2.61
N ASP A 14 19.93 16.65 2.12
CA ASP A 14 19.46 17.07 0.80
C ASP A 14 20.08 16.25 -0.33
N LYS A 15 21.38 15.96 -0.21
CA LYS A 15 22.09 15.16 -1.21
C LYS A 15 21.78 13.66 -1.13
N PHE A 16 21.69 13.11 0.08
CA PHE A 16 21.80 11.65 0.26
C PHE A 16 20.52 10.98 0.73
N GLU A 17 19.57 11.71 1.32
CA GLU A 17 18.43 11.13 2.04
C GLU A 17 17.08 11.70 1.60
N LEU A 18 16.98 13.02 1.40
CA LEU A 18 15.74 13.71 1.05
C LEU A 18 15.19 13.27 -0.31
N LYS A 19 13.88 13.06 -0.35
CA LYS A 19 13.13 12.86 -1.59
C LYS A 19 12.94 14.19 -2.32
N HIS A 20 13.23 14.19 -3.61
CA HIS A 20 13.08 15.36 -4.48
C HIS A 20 11.98 15.12 -5.52
N ASN A 21 11.09 16.10 -5.69
CA ASN A 21 10.02 16.03 -6.70
C ASN A 21 10.47 16.48 -8.10
N ARG A 22 11.62 17.16 -8.18
CA ARG A 22 12.26 17.61 -9.40
C ARG A 22 13.72 17.20 -9.33
N GLU A 23 14.41 17.16 -10.47
CA GLU A 23 15.85 16.93 -10.46
C GLU A 23 16.54 17.96 -9.55
N PRO A 24 17.19 17.52 -8.46
CA PRO A 24 17.82 18.44 -7.53
C PRO A 24 19.06 19.04 -8.19
N LYS A 25 19.40 20.28 -7.79
CA LYS A 25 20.69 20.87 -8.18
C LYS A 25 21.82 20.00 -7.63
N ALA A 26 22.84 19.74 -8.46
CA ALA A 26 23.96 18.91 -8.05
C ALA A 26 24.72 19.53 -6.86
N ILE A 27 24.68 18.85 -5.71
CA ILE A 27 25.46 19.23 -4.53
C ILE A 27 26.80 18.50 -4.56
N HIS A 28 27.90 19.25 -4.55
CA HIS A 28 29.26 18.71 -4.49
C HIS A 28 29.88 18.97 -3.12
N PHE A 29 30.34 17.90 -2.46
CA PHE A 29 31.07 18.01 -1.20
C PHE A 29 32.58 17.93 -1.43
N PRO A 30 33.40 18.59 -0.60
CA PRO A 30 34.86 18.46 -0.65
C PRO A 30 35.28 17.00 -0.48
N LYS A 31 36.27 16.54 -1.25
CA LYS A 31 36.80 15.16 -1.16
C LYS A 31 37.39 14.83 0.21
N GLN A 32 37.76 15.85 0.98
CA GLN A 32 38.30 15.75 2.33
C GLN A 32 37.22 15.44 3.38
N LEU A 33 35.92 15.61 3.06
CA LEU A 33 34.83 15.34 3.99
C LEU A 33 34.66 13.82 4.16
N SER A 34 35.24 13.28 5.23
CA SER A 34 35.23 11.85 5.52
C SER A 34 33.90 11.38 6.12
N ASN A 35 33.66 10.07 6.16
CA ASN A 35 32.49 9.51 6.85
C ASN A 35 32.44 9.86 8.36
N PRO A 36 33.56 9.78 9.11
CA PRO A 36 33.61 10.29 10.48
C PRO A 36 33.23 11.77 10.62
N ASP A 37 33.63 12.63 9.66
CA ASP A 37 33.23 14.04 9.68
C ASP A 37 31.73 14.21 9.48
N LYS A 38 31.12 13.45 8.55
CA LYS A 38 29.67 13.45 8.32
C LYS A 38 28.91 12.99 9.56
N GLU A 39 29.35 11.91 10.19
CA GLU A 39 28.73 11.41 11.42
C GLU A 39 28.85 12.41 12.57
N LEU A 40 30.00 13.08 12.71
CA LEU A 40 30.20 14.15 13.69
C LEU A 40 29.23 15.32 13.45
N ILE A 41 29.09 15.77 12.20
CA ILE A 41 28.12 16.82 11.82
C ILE A 41 26.70 16.44 12.25
N ILE A 42 26.28 15.20 11.95
CA ILE A 42 24.96 14.67 12.34
C ILE A 42 24.81 14.64 13.86
N SER A 43 25.81 14.09 14.58
CA SER A 43 25.75 13.98 16.03
C SER A 43 25.68 15.36 16.70
N SER A 44 26.47 16.33 16.24
CA SER A 44 26.47 17.71 16.75
C SER A 44 25.15 18.43 16.47
N TYR A 45 24.51 18.17 15.33
CA TYR A 45 23.18 18.69 15.04
C TYR A 45 22.13 18.13 16.01
N LEU A 46 22.17 16.84 16.33
CA LEU A 46 21.27 16.23 17.32
C LEU A 46 21.45 16.79 18.73
N ASP A 47 22.66 17.29 19.05
CA ASP A 47 22.97 17.98 20.33
C ASP A 47 22.64 19.47 20.32
N SER A 48 22.18 20.02 19.18
CA SER A 48 21.79 21.44 19.12
C SER A 48 20.56 21.70 20.01
N GLU A 49 20.35 22.97 20.35
CA GLU A 49 19.29 23.39 21.27
C GLU A 49 17.89 23.13 20.68
N HIS A 50 17.71 23.40 19.38
CA HIS A 50 16.43 23.31 18.68
C HIS A 50 16.54 22.59 17.32
N PRO A 51 16.88 21.29 17.29
CA PRO A 51 16.92 20.55 16.03
C PRO A 51 15.51 20.40 15.47
N ASN A 52 15.36 20.51 14.16
CA ASN A 52 14.10 20.38 13.46
C ASN A 52 13.66 18.91 13.47
N LEU A 53 12.46 18.63 13.99
CA LEU A 53 11.93 17.28 14.12
C LEU A 53 11.94 16.49 12.81
N ASN A 54 11.63 17.12 11.68
CA ASN A 54 11.59 16.41 10.38
C ASN A 54 12.97 15.91 9.95
N TYR A 55 14.01 16.72 10.16
CA TYR A 55 15.39 16.28 9.88
C TYR A 55 15.87 15.22 10.88
N VAL A 56 15.49 15.34 12.15
CA VAL A 56 15.79 14.30 13.16
C VAL A 56 15.13 12.97 12.79
N ARG A 57 13.87 12.97 12.33
CA ARG A 57 13.15 11.79 11.84
C ARG A 57 13.81 11.16 10.62
N LEU A 58 14.32 11.96 9.68
CA LEU A 58 15.11 11.45 8.56
C LEU A 58 16.37 10.74 9.06
N ILE A 59 17.15 11.41 9.93
CA ILE A 59 18.38 10.87 10.50
C ILE A 59 18.11 9.53 11.21
N ALA A 60 17.03 9.45 11.98
CA ALA A 60 16.64 8.25 12.72
C ALA A 60 16.36 7.02 11.83
N ASN A 61 16.08 7.24 10.54
CA ASN A 61 15.75 6.21 9.56
C ASN A 61 16.79 6.05 8.45
N ILE A 62 17.95 6.73 8.52
CA ILE A 62 19.01 6.56 7.51
C ILE A 62 19.44 5.08 7.43
N GLN A 63 19.46 4.53 6.22
CA GLN A 63 20.12 3.26 5.92
C GLN A 63 21.61 3.53 5.75
N SER A 64 22.38 3.19 6.80
CA SER A 64 23.83 3.42 6.83
C SER A 64 24.52 2.72 5.64
N SER A 65 25.30 3.49 4.87
CA SER A 65 26.02 3.01 3.70
C SER A 65 27.36 3.73 3.56
N LYS A 66 28.41 2.96 3.28
CA LYS A 66 29.77 3.50 3.07
C LYS A 66 29.85 4.47 1.89
N ASP A 67 29.03 4.25 0.87
CA ASP A 67 29.03 5.02 -0.37
C ASP A 67 28.21 6.32 -0.28
N LYS A 68 27.30 6.42 0.71
CA LYS A 68 26.44 7.58 0.96
C LYS A 68 26.82 8.27 2.28
N ILE A 69 26.10 7.92 3.34
CA ILE A 69 26.30 8.38 4.71
C ILE A 69 26.41 7.14 5.60
N GLU A 70 27.54 7.01 6.27
CA GLU A 70 27.78 5.97 7.28
C GLU A 70 27.47 6.56 8.65
N VAL A 71 26.45 6.01 9.32
CA VAL A 71 26.00 6.44 10.65
C VAL A 71 26.01 5.23 11.57
N SER A 72 26.61 5.36 12.75
CA SER A 72 26.64 4.26 13.72
C SER A 72 25.26 4.03 14.36
N PRO A 73 24.98 2.80 14.81
CA PRO A 73 23.76 2.49 15.56
C PRO A 73 23.53 3.39 16.79
N LYS A 74 24.61 3.87 17.42
CA LYS A 74 24.55 4.78 18.57
C LYS A 74 23.96 6.15 18.19
N VAL A 75 24.37 6.71 17.05
CA VAL A 75 23.85 7.99 16.55
C VAL A 75 22.41 7.84 16.07
N LEU A 76 22.05 6.72 15.42
CA LEU A 76 20.66 6.43 15.05
C LEU A 76 19.75 6.32 16.28
N LEU A 77 20.19 5.63 17.33
CA LEU A 77 19.43 5.53 18.58
C LEU A 77 19.26 6.90 19.26
N LYS A 78 20.30 7.73 19.24
CA LYS A 78 20.24 9.12 19.73
C LYS A 78 19.20 9.93 18.95
N ALA A 79 19.18 9.83 17.62
CA ALA A 79 18.20 10.51 16.79
C ALA A 79 16.76 10.04 17.09
N LYS A 80 16.53 8.73 17.24
CA LYS A 80 15.22 8.18 17.63
C LYS A 80 14.71 8.75 18.95
N ARG A 81 15.55 8.70 20.00
CA ARG A 81 15.20 9.25 21.32
C ARG A 81 14.94 10.76 21.26
N LYS A 82 15.72 11.50 20.48
CA LYS A 82 15.53 12.95 20.31
C LYS A 82 14.24 13.26 19.55
N ALA A 83 13.87 12.48 18.54
CA ALA A 83 12.58 12.61 17.86
C ALA A 83 11.41 12.40 18.83
N GLU A 84 11.44 11.33 19.64
CA GLU A 84 10.41 11.05 20.65
C GLU A 84 10.30 12.16 21.70
N GLU A 85 11.43 12.76 22.11
CA GLU A 85 11.47 13.90 23.04
C GLU A 85 10.79 15.14 22.43
N LEU A 86 11.17 15.51 21.21
CA LEU A 86 10.61 16.66 20.49
C LEU A 86 9.11 16.48 20.24
N GLU A 87 8.68 15.29 19.80
CA GLU A 87 7.27 14.97 19.58
C GLU A 87 6.42 15.18 20.83
N LYS A 88 6.89 14.68 21.98
CA LYS A 88 6.20 14.88 23.26
C LYS A 88 6.07 16.36 23.62
N GLN A 89 7.10 17.17 23.37
CA GLN A 89 7.05 18.62 23.60
C GLN A 89 6.01 19.30 22.69
N TYR A 90 6.01 18.97 21.39
CA TYR A 90 5.04 19.51 20.44
C TYR A 90 3.58 19.22 20.82
N PHE A 91 3.27 18.02 21.30
CA PHE A 91 1.90 17.63 21.69
C PHE A 91 1.45 18.26 23.02
N VAL A 92 2.37 18.59 23.93
CA VAL A 92 2.01 19.32 25.16
C VAL A 92 1.61 20.76 24.83
N GLU A 93 2.29 21.37 23.86
CA GLU A 93 2.09 22.78 23.48
C GLU A 93 0.94 22.99 22.48
N ASN A 94 0.49 21.94 21.79
CA ASN A 94 -0.52 22.04 20.73
C ASN A 94 -1.66 21.04 20.92
N SER A 95 -2.90 21.53 20.88
CA SER A 95 -4.07 20.68 20.69
C SER A 95 -4.17 20.34 19.20
N GLY A 96 -3.62 19.19 18.81
CA GLY A 96 -3.75 18.69 17.45
C GLY A 96 -5.21 18.48 17.03
N MET A 97 -5.43 18.06 15.78
CA MET A 97 -6.77 17.73 15.30
C MET A 97 -7.17 16.32 15.74
N PRO A 98 -8.26 16.13 16.51
CA PRO A 98 -8.66 14.81 16.97
C PRO A 98 -9.24 14.00 15.81
N ILE A 99 -8.71 12.79 15.63
CA ILE A 99 -9.18 11.80 14.67
C ILE A 99 -9.63 10.58 15.48
N GLU A 100 -10.86 10.16 15.29
CA GLU A 100 -11.41 9.00 16.00
C GLU A 100 -11.68 7.86 15.02
N THR A 101 -11.25 6.66 15.38
CA THR A 101 -11.60 5.45 14.65
C THR A 101 -12.02 4.42 15.68
N SER A 102 -13.25 3.94 15.58
CA SER A 102 -13.80 2.95 16.50
C SER A 102 -14.36 1.76 15.74
N VAL A 103 -14.16 0.58 16.33
CA VAL A 103 -14.74 -0.67 15.87
C VAL A 103 -15.45 -1.29 17.06
N SER A 104 -16.71 -1.66 16.88
CA SER A 104 -17.52 -2.30 17.92
C SER A 104 -18.27 -3.51 17.38
N PHE A 105 -18.55 -4.46 18.26
CA PHE A 105 -19.31 -5.66 17.98
C PHE A 105 -20.57 -5.63 18.84
N SER A 106 -21.74 -5.66 18.21
CA SER A 106 -23.02 -5.41 18.87
C SER A 106 -23.97 -6.60 18.75
N LYS A 107 -24.53 -7.02 19.89
CA LYS A 107 -25.61 -8.02 19.94
C LYS A 107 -26.98 -7.45 19.59
N SER A 108 -27.17 -6.14 19.68
CA SER A 108 -28.47 -5.49 19.45
C SER A 108 -28.69 -5.06 17.99
N GLN A 109 -27.64 -5.07 17.17
CA GLN A 109 -27.74 -4.76 15.75
C GLN A 109 -28.39 -5.91 14.97
N ASN A 110 -29.17 -5.57 13.94
CA ASN A 110 -29.74 -6.54 13.01
C ASN A 110 -28.92 -6.61 11.71
N ASP A 111 -28.57 -5.46 11.13
CA ASP A 111 -27.71 -5.38 9.93
C ASP A 111 -26.32 -5.98 10.22
N GLU A 112 -25.68 -6.60 9.23
CA GLU A 112 -24.38 -7.27 9.42
C GLU A 112 -23.27 -6.27 9.75
N VAL A 113 -23.28 -5.12 9.07
CA VAL A 113 -22.31 -4.03 9.20
C VAL A 113 -23.00 -2.67 9.15
N LYS A 114 -22.51 -1.73 9.96
CA LYS A 114 -22.84 -0.31 9.88
C LYS A 114 -21.57 0.52 9.92
N LEU A 115 -21.35 1.32 8.88
CA LEU A 115 -20.24 2.27 8.79
C LEU A 115 -20.76 3.69 8.86
N ILE A 116 -20.21 4.49 9.77
CA ILE A 116 -20.55 5.90 9.95
C ILE A 116 -19.28 6.72 9.70
N TYR A 117 -19.42 7.72 8.82
CA TYR A 117 -18.39 8.72 8.52
C TYR A 117 -18.91 10.09 8.95
N GLU A 118 -18.34 10.65 10.02
CA GLU A 118 -18.71 11.96 10.56
C GLU A 118 -17.46 12.82 10.69
N GLY A 119 -17.22 13.70 9.71
CA GLY A 119 -16.00 14.51 9.65
C GLY A 119 -14.75 13.62 9.60
N GLN A 120 -13.93 13.66 10.65
CA GLN A 120 -12.72 12.83 10.76
C GLN A 120 -12.95 11.50 11.49
N THR A 121 -14.16 11.27 11.99
CA THR A 121 -14.51 10.05 12.72
C THR A 121 -14.95 8.95 11.78
N ILE A 122 -14.43 7.74 12.01
CA ILE A 122 -14.93 6.49 11.43
C ILE A 122 -15.46 5.63 12.58
N ALA A 123 -16.72 5.23 12.53
CA ALA A 123 -17.27 4.25 13.45
C ALA A 123 -17.82 3.05 12.67
N ALA A 124 -17.25 1.88 12.92
CA ALA A 124 -17.69 0.62 12.34
C ALA A 124 -18.34 -0.25 13.42
N THR A 125 -19.55 -0.73 13.17
CA THR A 125 -20.27 -1.64 14.06
C THR A 125 -20.67 -2.91 13.32
N TYR A 126 -20.27 -4.05 13.86
CA TYR A 126 -20.56 -5.38 13.29
C TYR A 126 -21.53 -6.14 14.17
N SER A 127 -22.43 -6.90 13.55
CA SER A 127 -23.39 -7.74 14.28
C SER A 127 -22.70 -8.95 14.91
N THR A 128 -22.74 -9.04 16.24
CA THR A 128 -22.29 -10.25 16.95
C THR A 128 -23.13 -11.47 16.57
N LYS A 129 -24.44 -11.28 16.32
CA LYS A 129 -25.35 -12.36 15.91
C LYS A 129 -24.91 -12.99 14.60
N TRP A 130 -24.49 -12.17 13.62
CA TRP A 130 -23.98 -12.65 12.33
C TRP A 130 -22.87 -13.68 12.51
N PHE A 131 -21.90 -13.43 13.39
CA PHE A 131 -20.80 -14.37 13.66
C PHE A 131 -21.22 -15.57 14.50
N GLU A 132 -22.20 -15.42 15.39
CA GLU A 132 -22.76 -16.53 16.18
C GLU A 132 -23.57 -17.50 15.30
N GLU A 133 -24.20 -17.02 14.23
CA GLU A 133 -25.04 -17.80 13.31
C GLU A 133 -24.24 -18.40 12.13
N ASN A 134 -23.17 -17.73 11.67
CA ASN A 134 -22.36 -18.16 10.52
C ASN A 134 -20.95 -18.58 10.96
N LYS A 135 -20.81 -19.85 11.39
CA LYS A 135 -19.57 -20.39 11.97
C LYS A 135 -18.70 -21.19 11.01
N ASP A 136 -19.16 -21.39 9.77
CA ASP A 136 -18.37 -22.12 8.78
C ASP A 136 -17.16 -21.28 8.34
N PHE A 137 -16.02 -21.95 8.18
CA PHE A 137 -14.74 -21.29 7.88
C PHE A 137 -14.74 -20.48 6.57
N PRO A 138 -15.38 -20.92 5.46
CA PRO A 138 -15.50 -20.10 4.26
C PRO A 138 -16.19 -18.76 4.54
N THR A 139 -17.34 -18.76 5.23
CA THR A 139 -18.08 -17.53 5.53
C THR A 139 -17.29 -16.63 6.47
N LEU A 140 -16.61 -17.19 7.47
CA LEU A 140 -15.76 -16.42 8.38
C LEU A 140 -14.59 -15.74 7.65
N LEU A 141 -13.95 -16.44 6.70
CA LEU A 141 -12.89 -15.87 5.87
C LEU A 141 -13.43 -14.79 4.91
N ASN A 142 -14.62 -15.02 4.35
CA ASN A 142 -15.28 -14.07 3.46
C ASN A 142 -15.67 -12.74 4.14
N ASN A 143 -15.79 -12.70 5.47
CA ASN A 143 -16.01 -11.44 6.19
C ASN A 143 -14.88 -10.43 5.96
N PHE A 144 -13.64 -10.86 5.73
CA PHE A 144 -12.53 -9.96 5.36
C PHE A 144 -12.76 -9.25 4.02
N ILE A 145 -13.51 -9.87 3.11
CA ILE A 145 -13.85 -9.31 1.81
C ILE A 145 -15.12 -8.46 1.93
N TYR A 146 -16.21 -9.03 2.43
CA TYR A 146 -17.54 -8.41 2.32
C TYR A 146 -17.94 -7.52 3.49
N LEU A 147 -17.44 -7.79 4.71
CA LEU A 147 -17.75 -6.95 5.87
C LEU A 147 -16.67 -5.91 6.13
N PHE A 148 -15.40 -6.31 6.01
CA PHE A 148 -14.26 -5.44 6.33
C PHE A 148 -13.65 -4.75 5.12
N GLU A 149 -13.99 -5.18 3.90
CA GLU A 149 -13.53 -4.60 2.64
C GLU A 149 -12.00 -4.50 2.54
N PHE A 150 -11.26 -5.55 2.96
CA PHE A 150 -9.79 -5.59 2.86
C PHE A 150 -9.31 -5.59 1.40
N VAL A 151 -10.20 -5.97 0.49
CA VAL A 151 -10.01 -5.90 -0.96
C VAL A 151 -11.24 -5.28 -1.60
N ASP A 152 -11.05 -4.64 -2.76
CA ASP A 152 -12.16 -4.09 -3.54
C ASP A 152 -12.79 -5.13 -4.49
N SER A 153 -13.73 -4.70 -5.33
CA SER A 153 -14.42 -5.57 -6.28
C SER A 153 -13.51 -6.21 -7.34
N GLN A 154 -12.28 -5.72 -7.53
CA GLN A 154 -11.26 -6.32 -8.38
C GLN A 154 -10.25 -7.16 -7.59
N MET A 155 -10.50 -7.41 -6.31
CA MET A 155 -9.61 -8.11 -5.39
C MET A 155 -8.26 -7.40 -5.19
N ARG A 156 -8.22 -6.07 -5.35
CA ARG A 156 -7.05 -5.24 -5.03
C ARG A 156 -7.12 -4.85 -3.55
N SER A 157 -6.02 -4.96 -2.81
CA SER A 157 -5.97 -4.56 -1.40
C SER A 157 -6.36 -3.09 -1.22
N THR A 158 -7.26 -2.82 -0.27
CA THR A 158 -7.70 -1.46 0.07
C THR A 158 -6.77 -0.78 1.08
N ILE A 159 -5.90 -1.56 1.74
CA ILE A 159 -5.05 -1.15 2.87
C ILE A 159 -3.72 -0.53 2.40
N VAL A 160 -3.43 -0.57 1.10
CA VAL A 160 -2.25 0.07 0.50
C VAL A 160 -2.42 1.59 0.41
N ASN A 161 -1.31 2.31 0.27
CA ASN A 161 -1.34 3.75 0.00
C ASN A 161 -1.56 4.01 -1.50
N LYS A 162 -2.47 4.92 -1.83
CA LYS A 162 -2.74 5.36 -3.21
C LYS A 162 -2.45 6.85 -3.37
N ILE A 163 -1.81 7.24 -4.47
CA ILE A 163 -1.46 8.65 -4.71
C ILE A 163 -2.72 9.53 -4.85
N SER A 164 -3.79 8.98 -5.41
CA SER A 164 -5.10 9.63 -5.54
C SER A 164 -5.75 10.00 -4.19
N GLU A 165 -5.37 9.32 -3.11
CA GLU A 165 -5.88 9.53 -1.76
C GLU A 165 -5.00 10.50 -0.94
N MET A 166 -3.90 10.98 -1.50
CA MET A 166 -2.98 11.91 -0.85
C MET A 166 -3.27 13.35 -1.28
N GLY A 167 -3.33 14.26 -0.30
CA GLY A 167 -3.43 15.69 -0.56
C GLY A 167 -2.16 16.25 -1.22
N VAL A 168 -2.28 17.38 -1.91
CA VAL A 168 -1.16 18.05 -2.60
C VAL A 168 0.05 18.27 -1.68
N PHE A 169 -0.17 18.69 -0.43
CA PHE A 169 0.90 18.89 0.55
C PHE A 169 1.62 17.58 0.92
N GLU A 170 0.87 16.49 1.10
CA GLU A 170 1.43 15.17 1.40
C GLU A 170 2.23 14.62 0.22
N ARG A 171 1.76 14.85 -1.00
CA ARG A 171 2.43 14.42 -2.23
C ARG A 171 3.73 15.18 -2.50
N HIS A 172 3.75 16.49 -2.25
CA HIS A 172 4.78 17.37 -2.82
C HIS A 172 5.56 18.24 -1.83
N ILE A 173 5.08 18.43 -0.60
CA ILE A 173 5.68 19.43 0.32
C ILE A 173 6.28 18.77 1.55
N PHE A 174 5.67 17.70 2.07
CA PHE A 174 6.18 17.05 3.27
C PHE A 174 7.56 16.39 3.06
N ILE A 175 8.44 16.64 4.02
CA ILE A 175 9.80 16.09 4.06
C ILE A 175 9.72 14.57 4.26
N SER A 176 10.29 13.83 3.32
CA SER A 176 10.38 12.36 3.37
C SER A 176 11.72 11.89 2.81
N SER A 177 12.08 10.65 3.15
CA SER A 177 13.24 9.99 2.56
C SER A 177 12.93 9.57 1.12
N GLN A 178 13.94 9.59 0.25
CA GLN A 178 13.85 8.98 -1.09
C GLN A 178 13.55 7.48 -1.05
N ASN A 179 13.87 6.82 0.07
CA ASN A 179 13.61 5.40 0.31
C ASN A 179 12.44 5.19 1.29
N ALA A 180 11.58 6.20 1.52
CA ALA A 180 10.41 6.01 2.37
C ALA A 180 9.27 5.37 1.57
N TYR A 181 8.54 4.46 2.22
CA TYR A 181 7.20 4.11 1.79
C TYR A 181 6.32 5.35 1.96
N ASN A 182 5.58 5.72 0.91
CA ASN A 182 4.70 6.88 0.97
C ASN A 182 3.55 6.57 1.91
N VAL A 183 3.42 7.38 2.96
CA VAL A 183 2.31 7.34 3.91
C VAL A 183 1.54 8.65 3.83
N GLY A 184 0.22 8.55 3.75
CA GLY A 184 -0.69 9.68 3.81
C GLY A 184 -1.75 9.47 4.88
N PHE A 185 -2.50 10.52 5.18
CA PHE A 185 -3.55 10.53 6.18
C PHE A 185 -4.61 9.44 5.96
N VAL A 186 -5.04 9.25 4.71
CA VAL A 186 -6.02 8.21 4.35
C VAL A 186 -5.45 6.81 4.58
N PHE A 187 -4.19 6.57 4.24
CA PHE A 187 -3.51 5.30 4.49
C PHE A 187 -3.41 4.99 6.00
N GLU A 188 -3.05 5.98 6.83
CA GLU A 188 -3.00 5.77 8.28
C GLU A 188 -4.37 5.42 8.86
N ARG A 189 -5.44 6.11 8.43
CA ARG A 189 -6.81 5.78 8.85
C ARG A 189 -7.21 4.36 8.47
N LYS A 190 -6.91 3.93 7.24
CA LYS A 190 -7.15 2.55 6.79
C LYS A 190 -6.36 1.53 7.62
N ASN A 191 -5.12 1.83 7.98
CA ASN A 191 -4.31 0.94 8.82
C ASN A 191 -4.86 0.82 10.24
N VAL A 192 -5.30 1.93 10.84
CA VAL A 192 -5.93 1.92 12.17
C VAL A 192 -7.25 1.16 12.12
N LEU A 193 -8.12 1.45 11.14
CA LEU A 193 -9.40 0.77 10.98
C LEU A 193 -9.22 -0.74 10.81
N SER A 194 -8.36 -1.16 9.88
CA SER A 194 -8.10 -2.58 9.64
C SER A 194 -7.41 -3.27 10.82
N PHE A 195 -6.57 -2.56 11.59
CA PHE A 195 -6.03 -3.09 12.83
C PHE A 195 -7.13 -3.32 13.89
N LEU A 196 -8.02 -2.36 14.08
CA LEU A 196 -9.14 -2.48 15.03
C LEU A 196 -10.14 -3.56 14.60
N GLN A 197 -10.41 -3.69 13.30
CA GLN A 197 -11.21 -4.79 12.73
C GLN A 197 -10.55 -6.14 13.02
N MET A 198 -9.25 -6.30 12.74
CA MET A 198 -8.50 -7.52 13.06
C MET A 198 -8.57 -7.85 14.55
N SER A 199 -8.29 -6.87 15.42
CA SER A 199 -8.30 -7.05 16.87
C SER A 199 -9.66 -7.50 17.38
N GLY A 200 -10.72 -6.75 17.05
CA GLY A 200 -12.06 -7.04 17.50
C GLY A 200 -12.60 -8.36 16.92
N TYR A 201 -12.32 -8.65 15.65
CA TYR A 201 -12.76 -9.89 15.02
C TYR A 201 -12.03 -11.11 15.58
N TYR A 202 -10.72 -11.01 15.81
CA TYR A 202 -9.93 -12.07 16.46
C TYR A 202 -10.52 -12.44 17.83
N HIS A 203 -10.86 -11.44 18.65
CA HIS A 203 -11.51 -11.67 19.94
C HIS A 203 -12.94 -12.21 19.80
N GLN A 204 -13.71 -11.73 18.83
CA GLN A 204 -15.08 -12.18 18.58
C GLN A 204 -15.12 -13.66 18.19
N LEU A 205 -14.24 -14.09 17.28
CA LEU A 205 -14.09 -15.50 16.90
C LEU A 205 -13.69 -16.37 18.09
N PHE A 206 -12.70 -15.92 18.86
CA PHE A 206 -12.24 -16.65 20.04
C PHE A 206 -13.37 -16.83 21.06
N SER A 207 -14.21 -15.81 21.25
CA SER A 207 -15.36 -15.87 22.18
C SER A 207 -16.41 -16.93 21.81
N ILE A 208 -16.48 -17.33 20.54
CA ILE A 208 -17.38 -18.39 20.05
C ILE A 208 -16.65 -19.72 19.85
N GLY A 209 -15.40 -19.82 20.32
CA GLY A 209 -14.59 -21.04 20.30
C GLY A 209 -13.87 -21.30 18.97
N ILE A 210 -13.65 -20.28 18.15
CA ILE A 210 -12.99 -20.42 16.84
C ILE A 210 -11.69 -19.62 16.84
N ARG A 211 -10.60 -20.24 16.42
CA ARG A 211 -9.31 -19.56 16.25
C ARG A 211 -9.11 -19.20 14.79
N LEU A 212 -8.70 -17.96 14.52
CA LEU A 212 -8.42 -17.52 13.15
C LEU A 212 -7.27 -18.32 12.53
N GLU A 213 -6.32 -18.77 13.35
CA GLU A 213 -5.25 -19.68 12.97
C GLU A 213 -5.78 -20.99 12.36
N GLU A 214 -6.84 -21.57 12.92
CA GLU A 214 -7.42 -22.84 12.45
C GLU A 214 -8.12 -22.67 11.09
N ILE A 215 -8.74 -21.51 10.85
CA ILE A 215 -9.32 -21.16 9.56
C ILE A 215 -8.22 -21.10 8.48
N ILE A 216 -7.06 -20.52 8.80
CA ILE A 216 -5.92 -20.45 7.88
C ILE A 216 -5.36 -21.85 7.62
N GLU A 217 -5.19 -22.68 8.65
CA GLU A 217 -4.72 -24.06 8.47
C GLU A 217 -5.65 -24.87 7.57
N TRP A 218 -6.96 -24.80 7.82
CA TRP A 218 -7.99 -25.43 7.00
C TRP A 218 -7.99 -24.93 5.55
N PHE A 219 -7.79 -23.62 5.34
CA PHE A 219 -7.75 -23.06 3.98
C PHE A 219 -6.69 -23.76 3.12
N PHE A 220 -5.47 -23.92 3.64
CA PHE A 220 -4.38 -24.56 2.91
C PHE A 220 -4.49 -26.08 2.90
N ALA A 221 -4.85 -26.71 4.02
CA ALA A 221 -4.83 -28.17 4.14
C ALA A 221 -6.01 -28.84 3.42
N ASP A 222 -7.21 -28.23 3.48
CA ASP A 222 -8.45 -28.86 3.06
C ASP A 222 -9.13 -28.13 1.91
N TYR A 223 -9.33 -26.81 2.04
CA TYR A 223 -10.14 -26.04 1.08
C TYR A 223 -9.52 -25.99 -0.32
N LEU A 224 -8.21 -25.73 -0.45
CA LEU A 224 -7.54 -25.69 -1.75
C LEU A 224 -7.65 -27.02 -2.51
N MET A 225 -7.51 -28.14 -1.79
CA MET A 225 -7.69 -29.47 -2.37
C MET A 225 -9.16 -29.71 -2.76
N ALA A 226 -10.10 -29.44 -1.87
CA ALA A 226 -11.51 -29.72 -2.09
C ALA A 226 -12.13 -28.90 -3.24
N GLU A 227 -11.75 -27.62 -3.37
CA GLU A 227 -12.36 -26.69 -4.33
C GLU A 227 -11.62 -26.59 -5.66
N PHE A 228 -10.30 -26.83 -5.67
CA PHE A 228 -9.44 -26.60 -6.82
C PHE A 228 -8.54 -27.78 -7.20
N ASP A 229 -8.64 -28.93 -6.51
CA ASP A 229 -7.73 -30.07 -6.67
C ASP A 229 -6.25 -29.70 -6.45
N ALA A 230 -6.01 -28.62 -5.68
CA ALA A 230 -4.70 -28.07 -5.39
C ALA A 230 -4.20 -28.58 -4.03
N GLY A 231 -3.63 -29.79 -4.03
CA GLY A 231 -3.24 -30.50 -2.82
C GLY A 231 -1.82 -30.23 -2.30
N ASN A 232 -1.52 -30.85 -1.15
CA ASN A 232 -0.19 -30.93 -0.51
C ASN A 232 0.37 -29.62 0.08
N PHE A 233 -0.44 -28.56 0.20
CA PHE A 233 -0.05 -27.40 1.00
C PHE A 233 0.01 -27.77 2.49
N LYS A 234 1.03 -27.28 3.18
CA LYS A 234 1.26 -27.50 4.61
C LYS A 234 1.62 -26.18 5.28
N VAL A 235 0.81 -25.80 6.26
CA VAL A 235 1.05 -24.66 7.13
C VAL A 235 0.81 -25.09 8.56
N ARG A 236 1.59 -24.54 9.48
CA ARG A 236 1.38 -24.71 10.91
C ARG A 236 1.34 -23.35 11.56
N MET A 237 0.17 -22.97 12.05
CA MET A 237 -0.04 -21.71 12.71
C MET A 237 0.35 -21.81 14.20
N PRO A 238 0.61 -20.68 14.87
CA PRO A 238 0.96 -20.70 16.29
C PRO A 238 -0.11 -21.38 17.14
N SER A 239 0.30 -22.01 18.25
CA SER A 239 -0.63 -22.70 19.14
C SER A 239 -1.46 -21.70 19.98
N GLU A 240 -2.60 -22.17 20.50
CA GLU A 240 -3.49 -21.33 21.32
C GLU A 240 -2.78 -20.72 22.54
N ASN A 241 -2.02 -21.54 23.25
CA ASN A 241 -1.36 -21.19 24.52
C ASN A 241 0.00 -20.50 24.35
N SER A 242 0.44 -20.26 23.11
CA SER A 242 1.70 -19.56 22.85
C SER A 242 1.60 -18.09 23.23
N LEU A 243 2.68 -17.53 23.79
CA LEU A 243 2.78 -16.09 24.06
C LEU A 243 2.79 -15.31 22.74
N PHE A 244 2.33 -14.06 22.71
CA PHE A 244 2.26 -13.31 21.45
C PHE A 244 3.63 -13.11 20.80
N PHE A 245 4.70 -13.02 21.59
CA PHE A 245 6.08 -13.06 21.11
C PHE A 245 6.38 -14.33 20.29
N GLU A 246 6.01 -15.50 20.81
CA GLU A 246 6.20 -16.79 20.12
C GLU A 246 5.32 -16.86 18.88
N LYS A 247 4.08 -16.36 18.97
CA LYS A 247 3.17 -16.28 17.82
C LYS A 247 3.77 -15.43 16.69
N CYS A 248 4.34 -14.27 16.99
CA CYS A 248 5.05 -13.43 16.01
C CYS A 248 6.26 -14.13 15.38
N THR A 249 7.01 -14.89 16.19
CA THR A 249 8.19 -15.63 15.73
C THR A 249 7.82 -16.75 14.76
N ASN A 250 6.67 -17.41 14.98
CA ASN A 250 6.22 -18.55 14.19
C ASN A 250 5.42 -18.18 12.94
N ILE A 251 4.62 -17.10 12.97
CA ILE A 251 3.76 -16.74 11.84
C ILE A 251 4.53 -16.28 10.60
N THR A 252 5.68 -15.63 10.77
CA THR A 252 6.45 -15.10 9.64
C THR A 252 7.07 -16.21 8.79
N PRO A 253 7.76 -17.22 9.38
CA PRO A 253 8.18 -18.41 8.63
C PRO A 253 7.03 -19.19 8.00
N ALA A 254 5.87 -19.27 8.67
CA ALA A 254 4.69 -19.94 8.12
C ALA A 254 4.18 -19.23 6.85
N LEU A 255 4.15 -17.90 6.85
CA LEU A 255 3.79 -17.09 5.68
C LEU A 255 4.75 -17.31 4.51
N GLU A 256 6.07 -17.29 4.77
CA GLU A 256 7.06 -17.52 3.72
C GLU A 256 6.97 -18.95 3.15
N SER A 257 6.72 -19.93 4.02
CA SER A 257 6.54 -21.31 3.62
C SER A 257 5.37 -21.48 2.64
N VAL A 258 4.19 -20.92 2.94
CA VAL A 258 3.03 -21.05 2.04
C VAL A 258 3.22 -20.32 0.73
N LEU A 259 3.91 -19.16 0.73
CA LEU A 259 4.23 -18.44 -0.48
C LEU A 259 5.21 -19.20 -1.37
N LYS A 260 6.23 -19.85 -0.80
CA LYS A 260 7.14 -20.74 -1.54
C LYS A 260 6.44 -21.97 -2.11
N GLN A 261 5.55 -22.58 -1.32
CA GLN A 261 4.72 -23.69 -1.77
C GLN A 261 3.82 -23.28 -2.93
N PHE A 262 3.20 -22.09 -2.84
CA PHE A 262 2.39 -21.54 -3.93
C PHE A 262 3.23 -21.27 -5.19
N THR A 263 4.43 -20.70 -5.06
CA THR A 263 5.35 -20.53 -6.19
C THR A 263 5.63 -21.86 -6.90
N LEU A 264 5.98 -22.92 -6.17
CA LEU A 264 6.20 -24.24 -6.78
C LEU A 264 4.93 -24.78 -7.43
N PHE A 265 3.78 -24.62 -6.78
CA PHE A 265 2.52 -25.08 -7.36
C PHE A 265 2.23 -24.39 -8.71
N VAL A 266 2.48 -23.07 -8.81
CA VAL A 266 2.30 -22.32 -10.05
C VAL A 266 3.30 -22.74 -11.13
N GLU A 267 4.56 -23.02 -10.76
CA GLU A 267 5.63 -23.39 -11.69
C GLU A 267 5.51 -24.85 -12.18
N ASP A 268 5.29 -25.78 -11.26
CA ASP A 268 5.44 -27.22 -11.49
C ASP A 268 4.09 -27.98 -11.42
N GLY A 269 2.99 -27.29 -11.08
CA GLY A 269 1.65 -27.88 -10.94
C GLY A 269 1.46 -28.75 -9.69
N HIS A 270 2.50 -28.90 -8.86
CA HIS A 270 2.48 -29.69 -7.64
C HIS A 270 3.53 -29.17 -6.65
N ILE A 271 3.42 -29.58 -5.38
CA ILE A 271 4.36 -29.20 -4.32
C ILE A 271 5.26 -30.38 -4.01
N ASP A 272 6.56 -30.22 -4.28
CA ASP A 272 7.62 -31.12 -3.85
C ASP A 272 8.40 -30.48 -2.69
N PHE A 273 8.29 -31.06 -1.49
CA PHE A 273 8.96 -30.56 -0.30
C PHE A 273 10.47 -30.81 -0.31
N GLU A 274 10.95 -31.88 -0.97
CA GLU A 274 12.38 -32.10 -1.12
C GLU A 274 12.99 -31.01 -2.01
N LEU A 275 12.27 -30.62 -3.07
CA LEU A 275 12.67 -29.49 -3.91
C LEU A 275 12.64 -28.15 -3.15
N LEU A 276 11.63 -27.91 -2.31
CA LEU A 276 11.55 -26.70 -1.47
C LEU A 276 12.74 -26.57 -0.53
N GLU A 277 13.17 -27.67 0.09
CA GLU A 277 14.31 -27.67 1.01
C GLU A 277 15.63 -27.37 0.29
N ILE A 278 15.77 -27.83 -0.95
CA ILE A 278 16.94 -27.54 -1.80
C ILE A 278 16.92 -26.08 -2.29
N ARG A 279 15.74 -25.52 -2.59
CA ARG A 279 15.56 -24.12 -2.99
C ARG A 279 15.80 -23.19 -1.78
N SER A 280 17.08 -22.90 -1.53
CA SER A 280 17.53 -21.99 -0.46
C SER A 280 17.34 -20.50 -0.78
N GLU A 281 16.57 -20.16 -1.81
CA GLU A 281 16.42 -18.78 -2.26
C GLU A 281 15.62 -17.94 -1.25
N HIS A 282 16.04 -16.70 -1.09
CA HIS A 282 15.30 -15.71 -0.33
C HIS A 282 14.02 -15.34 -1.09
N LEU A 283 12.90 -15.33 -0.38
CA LEU A 283 11.61 -14.94 -0.95
C LEU A 283 11.64 -13.44 -1.30
N VAL A 284 11.42 -13.13 -2.57
CA VAL A 284 11.27 -11.76 -3.05
C VAL A 284 9.80 -11.57 -3.44
N TYR A 285 9.04 -10.84 -2.61
CA TYR A 285 7.58 -10.76 -2.74
C TYR A 285 7.09 -10.29 -4.12
N LYS A 286 7.81 -9.36 -4.78
CA LYS A 286 7.48 -8.89 -6.13
C LYS A 286 7.63 -9.95 -7.23
N ASN A 287 8.35 -11.04 -6.95
CA ASN A 287 8.64 -12.10 -7.92
C ASN A 287 7.75 -13.33 -7.72
N ILE A 288 6.84 -13.32 -6.74
CA ILE A 288 5.94 -14.46 -6.51
C ILE A 288 4.99 -14.53 -7.72
N PRO A 289 5.04 -15.61 -8.51
CA PRO A 289 4.26 -15.70 -9.74
C PRO A 289 2.77 -15.86 -9.43
N SER A 290 1.93 -15.49 -10.38
CA SER A 290 0.52 -15.85 -10.43
C SER A 290 0.34 -16.93 -11.50
N SER A 291 -0.66 -17.79 -11.34
CA SER A 291 -1.10 -18.71 -12.40
C SER A 291 -1.87 -17.99 -13.53
N ILE A 292 -2.20 -16.71 -13.34
CA ILE A 292 -2.99 -15.89 -14.23
C ILE A 292 -2.08 -15.01 -15.10
N PRO A 293 -2.04 -15.23 -16.43
CA PRO A 293 -1.27 -14.38 -17.33
C PRO A 293 -1.90 -13.00 -17.44
N LYS A 294 -1.10 -11.94 -17.61
CA LYS A 294 -1.58 -10.55 -17.73
C LYS A 294 -2.50 -10.11 -16.58
N LYS A 295 -2.32 -10.65 -15.37
CA LYS A 295 -3.22 -10.39 -14.23
C LYS A 295 -3.40 -8.90 -13.94
N TYR A 296 -2.29 -8.17 -13.83
CA TYR A 296 -2.29 -6.74 -13.48
C TYR A 296 -1.91 -5.88 -14.67
N VAL A 297 -2.51 -4.69 -14.69
CA VAL A 297 -2.25 -3.63 -15.66
C VAL A 297 -1.67 -2.42 -14.94
N TYR A 298 -0.58 -1.89 -15.46
CA TYR A 298 0.03 -0.64 -15.02
C TYR A 298 0.17 0.30 -16.21
N GLY A 299 -0.02 1.60 -16.01
CA GLY A 299 0.36 2.54 -17.05
C GLY A 299 1.85 2.84 -17.06
N CYS A 300 2.39 3.10 -18.24
CA CYS A 300 3.81 3.29 -18.47
C CYS A 300 4.09 4.32 -19.57
N GLY A 301 5.28 4.94 -19.52
CA GLY A 301 5.73 5.90 -20.50
C GLY A 301 5.17 7.32 -20.32
N ASP A 302 5.78 8.26 -21.06
CA ASP A 302 5.47 9.68 -20.94
C ASP A 302 4.07 10.03 -21.44
N GLU A 303 3.56 9.32 -22.45
CA GLU A 303 2.21 9.54 -22.96
C GLU A 303 1.15 9.20 -21.91
N PHE A 304 1.29 8.07 -21.19
CA PHE A 304 0.39 7.72 -20.10
C PHE A 304 0.43 8.79 -19.00
N ASN A 305 1.64 9.14 -18.53
CA ASN A 305 1.83 10.13 -17.46
C ASN A 305 1.23 11.49 -17.81
N TYR A 306 1.41 11.95 -19.05
CA TYR A 306 0.83 13.20 -19.50
C TYR A 306 -0.69 13.11 -19.66
N LEU A 307 -1.20 12.00 -20.21
CA LEU A 307 -2.63 11.75 -20.37
C LEU A 307 -3.39 11.81 -19.04
N ILE A 308 -2.97 11.04 -18.04
CA ILE A 308 -3.63 11.04 -16.72
C ILE A 308 -3.43 12.35 -15.96
N TYR A 309 -2.30 13.06 -16.17
CA TYR A 309 -2.14 14.42 -15.66
C TYR A 309 -3.23 15.35 -16.23
N LEU A 310 -3.39 15.40 -17.56
CA LEU A 310 -4.37 16.27 -18.20
C LEU A 310 -5.81 15.89 -17.83
N LEU A 311 -6.16 14.61 -17.84
CA LEU A 311 -7.54 14.17 -17.61
C LEU A 311 -7.96 14.23 -16.12
N PHE A 312 -7.07 13.87 -15.21
CA PHE A 312 -7.46 13.54 -13.83
C PHE A 312 -6.74 14.35 -12.75
N SER A 313 -5.65 15.06 -13.07
CA SER A 313 -4.98 15.89 -12.07
C SER A 313 -5.74 17.19 -11.82
N ASP A 314 -5.89 17.49 -10.54
CA ASP A 314 -6.32 18.78 -9.99
C ASP A 314 -5.36 19.93 -10.27
N GLN A 315 -4.17 19.62 -10.80
CA GLN A 315 -3.12 20.60 -11.10
C GLN A 315 -2.94 20.82 -12.62
N SER A 316 -3.82 20.27 -13.45
CA SER A 316 -3.80 20.48 -14.92
C SER A 316 -4.35 21.83 -15.35
N GLY A 317 -5.23 22.44 -14.55
CA GLY A 317 -5.97 23.65 -14.92
C GLY A 317 -7.12 23.41 -15.92
N LEU A 318 -7.32 22.16 -16.38
CA LEU A 318 -8.35 21.82 -17.37
C LEU A 318 -9.74 21.59 -16.76
N GLY A 319 -9.86 21.48 -15.44
CA GLY A 319 -11.15 21.40 -14.74
C GLY A 319 -11.84 22.75 -14.52
N TYR A 320 -11.16 23.87 -14.85
CA TYR A 320 -11.68 25.22 -14.59
C TYR A 320 -12.42 25.79 -15.81
N LEU A 321 -13.65 26.28 -15.56
CA LEU A 321 -14.46 27.00 -16.53
C LEU A 321 -14.82 28.38 -15.95
N GLU A 322 -14.42 29.47 -16.60
CA GLU A 322 -14.62 30.85 -16.09
C GLU A 322 -16.08 31.21 -15.80
N ASN A 323 -17.01 30.64 -16.57
CA ASN A 323 -18.44 30.98 -16.50
C ASN A 323 -19.30 29.92 -15.79
N SER A 324 -18.69 28.92 -15.16
CA SER A 324 -19.43 27.89 -14.41
C SER A 324 -19.72 28.36 -12.99
N THR A 325 -20.92 28.08 -12.48
CA THR A 325 -21.25 28.24 -11.06
C THR A 325 -20.64 27.14 -10.18
N GLU A 326 -20.23 26.03 -10.79
CA GLU A 326 -19.63 24.87 -10.13
C GLU A 326 -18.14 24.75 -10.48
N SER A 327 -17.33 24.37 -9.49
CA SER A 327 -15.90 24.10 -9.67
C SER A 327 -15.65 22.60 -9.73
N TYR A 328 -14.95 22.14 -10.78
CA TYR A 328 -14.57 20.74 -10.95
C TYR A 328 -13.09 20.56 -10.63
N ASN A 329 -12.73 19.41 -10.05
CA ASN A 329 -11.33 19.18 -9.70
C ASN A 329 -10.48 18.94 -10.95
N ASN A 330 -11.02 18.27 -11.97
CA ASN A 330 -10.26 17.88 -13.15
C ASN A 330 -11.15 17.86 -14.41
N LEU A 331 -10.52 17.67 -15.57
CA LEU A 331 -11.22 17.66 -16.85
C LEU A 331 -12.24 16.51 -16.95
N PHE A 332 -11.94 15.36 -16.34
CA PHE A 332 -12.86 14.23 -16.37
C PHE A 332 -14.17 14.53 -15.63
N GLU A 333 -14.09 15.14 -14.45
CA GLU A 333 -15.26 15.61 -13.71
C GLU A 333 -16.04 16.67 -14.50
N LEU A 334 -15.34 17.66 -15.08
CA LEU A 334 -15.97 18.69 -15.91
C LEU A 334 -16.76 18.08 -17.07
N LEU A 335 -16.15 17.22 -17.88
CA LEU A 335 -16.79 16.61 -19.06
C LEU A 335 -17.88 15.57 -18.71
N THR A 336 -17.93 15.10 -17.46
CA THR A 336 -18.97 14.15 -17.02
C THR A 336 -20.20 14.87 -16.48
N ASN A 337 -20.05 16.09 -15.98
CA ASN A 337 -21.13 16.86 -15.36
C ASN A 337 -21.62 18.03 -16.22
N GLU A 338 -20.77 18.58 -17.09
CA GLU A 338 -21.08 19.74 -17.93
C GLU A 338 -20.82 19.49 -19.41
N THR A 339 -21.44 20.32 -20.24
CA THR A 339 -21.12 20.40 -21.67
C THR A 339 -20.08 21.49 -21.90
N LEU A 340 -18.92 21.13 -22.46
CA LEU A 340 -17.86 22.07 -22.80
C LEU A 340 -17.85 22.34 -24.31
N ASN A 341 -18.27 23.53 -24.74
CA ASN A 341 -18.15 23.90 -26.14
C ASN A 341 -16.71 24.26 -26.49
N LYS A 342 -16.21 23.83 -27.66
CA LYS A 342 -14.81 24.10 -28.06
C LYS A 342 -14.46 25.59 -28.07
N ASN A 343 -15.44 26.46 -28.34
CA ASN A 343 -15.24 27.89 -28.45
C ASN A 343 -15.14 28.58 -27.08
N GLU A 344 -15.49 27.88 -26.00
CA GLU A 344 -15.42 28.36 -24.62
C GLU A 344 -14.09 27.98 -23.94
N ILE A 345 -13.28 27.15 -24.61
CA ILE A 345 -11.98 26.74 -24.09
C ILE A 345 -11.04 27.94 -24.08
N PRO A 346 -10.47 28.31 -22.91
CA PRO A 346 -9.50 29.39 -22.84
C PRO A 346 -8.26 29.10 -23.68
N SER A 347 -7.67 30.14 -24.27
CA SER A 347 -6.53 30.00 -25.20
C SER A 347 -5.33 29.29 -24.59
N TYR A 348 -5.12 29.42 -23.28
CA TYR A 348 -4.05 28.76 -22.54
C TYR A 348 -4.27 27.26 -22.33
N ASN A 349 -5.49 26.74 -22.50
CA ASN A 349 -5.85 25.31 -22.39
C ASN A 349 -6.00 24.62 -23.77
N LEU A 350 -5.98 25.39 -24.86
CA LEU A 350 -6.23 24.85 -26.21
C LEU A 350 -5.19 23.81 -26.62
N THR A 351 -3.91 24.01 -26.28
CA THR A 351 -2.81 23.12 -26.69
C THR A 351 -3.01 21.71 -26.14
N GLU A 352 -3.38 21.62 -24.86
CA GLU A 352 -3.60 20.37 -24.13
C GLU A 352 -4.85 19.63 -24.64
N ILE A 353 -5.95 20.36 -24.88
CA ILE A 353 -7.18 19.76 -25.43
C ILE A 353 -6.96 19.28 -26.87
N GLU A 354 -6.28 20.08 -27.71
CA GLU A 354 -5.93 19.68 -29.07
C GLU A 354 -5.04 18.43 -29.06
N TRP A 355 -4.09 18.30 -28.14
CA TRP A 355 -3.29 17.10 -27.98
C TRP A 355 -4.15 15.87 -27.68
N LEU A 356 -5.12 15.99 -26.74
CA LEU A 356 -6.04 14.90 -26.40
C LEU A 356 -6.93 14.49 -27.59
N ILE A 357 -7.36 15.46 -28.41
CA ILE A 357 -8.15 15.20 -29.64
C ILE A 357 -7.29 14.54 -30.72
N GLN A 358 -6.07 15.04 -30.95
CA GLN A 358 -5.13 14.46 -31.92
C GLN A 358 -4.78 13.01 -31.58
N LYS A 359 -4.61 12.71 -30.29
CA LYS A 359 -4.38 11.35 -29.77
C LYS A 359 -5.64 10.50 -29.69
N LYS A 360 -6.81 11.05 -30.02
CA LYS A 360 -8.12 10.38 -30.05
C LYS A 360 -8.60 9.91 -28.67
N TYR A 361 -8.19 10.56 -27.60
CA TYR A 361 -8.80 10.38 -26.27
C TYR A 361 -10.09 11.19 -26.16
N LEU A 362 -10.10 12.38 -26.77
CA LEU A 362 -11.27 13.25 -26.91
C LEU A 362 -11.67 13.38 -28.38
N SER A 363 -12.88 13.87 -28.62
CA SER A 363 -13.38 14.28 -29.93
C SER A 363 -14.34 15.46 -29.81
N ILE A 364 -14.63 16.09 -30.94
CA ILE A 364 -15.69 17.09 -31.04
C ILE A 364 -16.93 16.44 -31.64
N ASP A 365 -18.08 16.63 -31.01
CA ASP A 365 -19.36 16.14 -31.51
C ASP A 365 -19.98 17.05 -32.59
N ALA A 366 -21.21 16.76 -33.00
CA ALA A 366 -21.91 17.53 -34.04
C ALA A 366 -22.27 18.96 -33.60
N ASP A 367 -22.38 19.20 -32.29
CA ASP A 367 -22.78 20.48 -31.69
C ASP A 367 -21.55 21.29 -31.23
N GLU A 368 -20.36 20.91 -31.68
CA GLU A 368 -19.06 21.50 -31.36
C GLU A 368 -18.61 21.34 -29.90
N ASN A 369 -19.14 20.35 -29.18
CA ASN A 369 -18.76 20.08 -27.80
C ASN A 369 -17.62 19.05 -27.71
N VAL A 370 -16.77 19.24 -26.71
CA VAL A 370 -15.70 18.30 -26.36
C VAL A 370 -16.30 17.11 -25.62
N VAL A 371 -16.09 15.91 -26.15
CA VAL A 371 -16.58 14.65 -25.56
C VAL A 371 -15.49 13.59 -25.55
N PHE A 372 -15.63 12.60 -24.67
CA PHE A 372 -14.77 11.41 -24.71
C PHE A 372 -14.97 10.65 -26.01
N LYS A 373 -13.87 10.31 -26.69
CA LYS A 373 -13.95 9.51 -27.91
C LYS A 373 -14.47 8.10 -27.62
N ASP A 374 -14.02 7.55 -26.51
CA ASP A 374 -14.51 6.31 -25.92
C ASP A 374 -14.63 6.50 -24.40
N TYR A 375 -15.87 6.55 -23.91
CA TYR A 375 -16.14 6.74 -22.48
C TYR A 375 -15.71 5.55 -21.62
N GLN A 376 -15.72 4.32 -22.14
CA GLN A 376 -15.25 3.15 -21.40
C GLN A 376 -13.74 3.16 -21.23
N LEU A 377 -13.00 3.67 -22.23
CA LEU A 377 -11.57 3.93 -22.11
C LEU A 377 -11.29 4.99 -21.04
N ALA A 378 -12.06 6.08 -21.02
CA ALA A 378 -11.91 7.13 -20.02
C ALA A 378 -12.13 6.58 -18.59
N LEU A 379 -13.17 5.77 -18.37
CA LEU A 379 -13.42 5.11 -17.08
C LEU A 379 -12.31 4.14 -16.67
N LEU A 380 -11.75 3.40 -17.64
CA LEU A 380 -10.64 2.49 -17.39
C LEU A 380 -9.36 3.23 -17.00
N LEU A 381 -9.03 4.32 -17.70
CA LEU A 381 -7.90 5.18 -17.37
C LEU A 381 -8.10 5.87 -16.01
N TYR A 382 -9.34 6.25 -15.67
CA TYR A 382 -9.68 6.80 -14.37
C TYR A 382 -9.45 5.78 -13.25
N ASP A 383 -9.85 4.52 -13.44
CA ASP A 383 -9.58 3.44 -12.48
C ASP A 383 -8.08 3.19 -12.31
N LEU A 384 -7.31 3.19 -13.41
CA LEU A 384 -5.84 3.14 -13.36
C LEU A 384 -5.25 4.34 -12.61
N TYR A 385 -5.77 5.55 -12.78
CA TYR A 385 -5.31 6.73 -12.04
C TYR A 385 -5.62 6.62 -10.54
N MET A 386 -6.85 6.22 -10.20
CA MET A 386 -7.32 6.15 -8.82
C MET A 386 -6.66 5.02 -8.03
N ASN A 387 -6.38 3.89 -8.67
CA ASN A 387 -5.88 2.69 -7.98
C ASN A 387 -4.45 2.31 -8.34
N GLU A 388 -3.85 2.97 -9.33
CA GLU A 388 -2.50 2.71 -9.87
C GLU A 388 -2.32 1.30 -10.48
N VAL A 389 -3.37 0.47 -10.43
CA VAL A 389 -3.42 -0.89 -10.98
C VAL A 389 -4.85 -1.30 -11.30
N VAL A 390 -5.03 -2.05 -12.38
CA VAL A 390 -6.31 -2.69 -12.75
C VAL A 390 -6.09 -4.19 -12.95
N CYS A 391 -7.08 -5.00 -12.59
CA CYS A 391 -7.05 -6.44 -12.83
C CYS A 391 -7.67 -6.76 -14.20
N TYR A 392 -6.85 -7.19 -15.17
CA TYR A 392 -7.28 -7.42 -16.56
C TYR A 392 -8.48 -8.34 -16.66
N TRP A 393 -8.47 -9.45 -15.92
CA TRP A 393 -9.52 -10.47 -16.00
C TRP A 393 -10.80 -10.13 -15.22
N LYS A 394 -10.77 -9.07 -14.40
CA LYS A 394 -11.97 -8.51 -13.78
C LYS A 394 -12.65 -7.47 -14.68
N CYS A 395 -12.03 -7.14 -15.82
CA CYS A 395 -12.61 -6.23 -16.81
C CYS A 395 -13.53 -6.96 -17.80
N SER A 396 -14.49 -6.22 -18.36
CA SER A 396 -15.31 -6.72 -19.47
C SER A 396 -14.46 -7.03 -20.71
N GLU A 397 -14.95 -7.89 -21.60
CA GLU A 397 -14.25 -8.22 -22.86
C GLU A 397 -13.91 -6.97 -23.69
N TYR A 398 -14.80 -5.99 -23.73
CA TYR A 398 -14.55 -4.71 -24.41
C TYR A 398 -13.36 -3.96 -23.79
N LYS A 399 -13.34 -3.79 -22.46
CA LYS A 399 -12.24 -3.13 -21.76
C LYS A 399 -10.92 -3.89 -21.91
N ARG A 400 -10.95 -5.23 -21.97
CA ARG A 400 -9.77 -6.05 -22.25
C ARG A 400 -9.17 -5.78 -23.63
N LYS A 401 -10.01 -5.63 -24.67
CA LYS A 401 -9.53 -5.24 -26.02
C LYS A 401 -8.86 -3.86 -26.01
N LEU A 402 -9.46 -2.89 -25.31
CA LEU A 402 -8.85 -1.57 -25.14
C LEU A 402 -7.47 -1.65 -24.44
N LEU A 403 -7.35 -2.49 -23.42
CA LEU A 403 -6.08 -2.71 -22.72
C LEU A 403 -5.02 -3.31 -23.65
N ASP A 404 -5.37 -4.32 -24.43
CA ASP A 404 -4.45 -4.91 -25.41
C ASP A 404 -4.00 -3.87 -26.46
N GLU A 405 -4.91 -3.01 -26.96
CA GLU A 405 -4.55 -1.91 -27.87
C GLU A 405 -3.64 -0.84 -27.25
N LEU A 406 -3.78 -0.57 -25.95
CA LEU A 406 -2.91 0.37 -25.22
C LEU A 406 -1.51 -0.23 -24.96
N GLU A 407 -1.41 -1.54 -24.79
CA GLU A 407 -0.13 -2.23 -24.63
C GLU A 407 0.68 -2.23 -25.94
N GLU A 408 0.02 -2.45 -27.08
CA GLU A 408 0.66 -2.34 -28.41
C GLU A 408 1.29 -0.95 -28.64
N LYS A 409 0.68 0.10 -28.05
CA LYS A 409 1.16 1.48 -28.09
C LYS A 409 2.17 1.83 -27.00
N ARG A 410 2.48 0.88 -26.09
CA ARG A 410 3.37 1.07 -24.92
C ARG A 410 2.91 2.18 -23.98
N ILE A 411 1.60 2.31 -23.82
CA ILE A 411 0.97 3.23 -22.85
C ILE A 411 0.69 2.49 -21.53
N ILE A 412 0.54 1.18 -21.60
CA ILE A 412 0.39 0.31 -20.43
C ILE A 412 1.32 -0.91 -20.57
N GLU A 413 1.52 -1.59 -19.47
CA GLU A 413 2.24 -2.85 -19.37
C GLU A 413 1.50 -3.82 -18.46
N PHE A 414 1.72 -5.12 -18.70
CA PHE A 414 1.11 -6.20 -17.92
C PHE A 414 2.11 -6.82 -16.95
N ASP A 415 1.59 -7.36 -15.85
CA ASP A 415 2.34 -8.18 -14.90
C ASP A 415 1.53 -9.42 -14.49
N SER A 416 2.21 -10.51 -14.15
CA SER A 416 1.62 -11.82 -13.81
C SER A 416 2.14 -12.32 -12.47
N THR A 417 2.12 -11.45 -11.48
CA THR A 417 2.56 -11.70 -10.11
C THR A 417 1.37 -11.92 -9.17
N LEU A 418 1.56 -12.61 -8.05
CA LEU A 418 0.48 -12.85 -7.07
C LEU A 418 -0.05 -11.53 -6.50
N PHE A 419 0.88 -10.66 -6.07
CA PHE A 419 0.62 -9.36 -5.49
C PHE A 419 0.90 -8.25 -6.49
N SER A 420 0.05 -7.24 -6.54
CA SER A 420 0.33 -6.02 -7.29
C SER A 420 1.56 -5.27 -6.72
N ARG A 421 2.12 -4.35 -7.48
CA ARG A 421 3.25 -3.49 -7.04
C ARG A 421 2.99 -2.81 -5.69
N LYS A 422 1.78 -2.25 -5.50
CA LYS A 422 1.39 -1.58 -4.25
C LYS A 422 1.22 -2.53 -3.07
N GLU A 423 0.64 -3.70 -3.31
CA GLU A 423 0.54 -4.76 -2.29
C GLU A 423 1.93 -5.24 -1.88
N THR A 424 2.83 -5.43 -2.84
CA THR A 424 4.23 -5.79 -2.57
C THR A 424 4.94 -4.71 -1.77
N ASP A 425 4.80 -3.45 -2.15
CA ASP A 425 5.40 -2.33 -1.43
C ASP A 425 4.90 -2.28 0.03
N TYR A 426 3.60 -2.49 0.25
CA TYR A 426 3.01 -2.56 1.57
C TYR A 426 3.51 -3.76 2.40
N ILE A 427 3.63 -4.94 1.79
CA ILE A 427 4.21 -6.13 2.43
C ILE A 427 5.67 -5.86 2.82
N ASN A 428 6.47 -5.26 1.92
CA ASN A 428 7.85 -4.92 2.20
C ASN A 428 7.95 -3.88 3.32
N TYR A 429 7.15 -2.82 3.28
CA TYR A 429 7.05 -1.82 4.34
C TYR A 429 6.73 -2.44 5.70
N THR A 430 5.84 -3.43 5.74
CA THR A 430 5.42 -4.09 6.99
C THR A 430 6.50 -5.06 7.50
N LEU A 431 7.03 -5.90 6.62
CA LEU A 431 7.86 -7.03 7.02
C LEU A 431 9.34 -6.68 7.13
N ASN A 432 9.89 -5.80 6.28
CA ASN A 432 11.34 -5.58 6.20
C ASN A 432 11.72 -4.11 5.99
N LYS A 433 13.01 -3.81 6.15
CA LYS A 433 13.60 -2.48 5.87
C LYS A 433 14.54 -2.46 4.66
N SER A 434 14.45 -3.45 3.78
CA SER A 434 15.35 -3.54 2.62
C SER A 434 15.02 -2.50 1.56
N GLN A 435 13.73 -2.36 1.23
CA GLN A 435 13.24 -1.38 0.26
C GLN A 435 12.90 -0.04 0.94
N PHE A 436 12.23 -0.08 2.09
CA PHE A 436 11.72 1.11 2.76
C PHE A 436 12.37 1.35 4.12
N ASN A 437 12.98 2.51 4.30
CA ASN A 437 13.73 2.80 5.52
C ASN A 437 12.85 3.16 6.73
N ASN A 438 11.62 3.58 6.47
CA ASN A 438 10.57 3.83 7.45
C ASN A 438 9.68 2.61 7.72
N GLY A 439 10.02 1.42 7.21
CA GLY A 439 9.25 0.20 7.42
C GLY A 439 9.14 -0.23 8.89
N LEU A 440 8.17 -1.08 9.21
CA LEU A 440 7.97 -1.62 10.57
C LEU A 440 8.99 -2.70 10.94
N ASP A 441 9.59 -3.34 9.92
CA ASP A 441 10.67 -4.32 10.07
C ASP A 441 10.29 -5.57 10.88
N LEU A 442 9.01 -5.96 10.87
CA LEU A 442 8.50 -6.99 11.78
C LEU A 442 9.20 -8.34 11.59
N ARG A 443 9.47 -8.76 10.34
CA ARG A 443 10.20 -10.00 10.06
C ARG A 443 11.59 -9.97 10.68
N ASN A 444 12.36 -8.92 10.44
CA ASN A 444 13.74 -8.82 10.93
C ASN A 444 13.78 -8.70 12.45
N LYS A 445 12.80 -8.01 13.05
CA LYS A 445 12.62 -7.91 14.49
C LYS A 445 12.47 -9.32 15.10
N TYR A 446 11.46 -10.08 14.69
CA TYR A 446 11.13 -11.37 15.30
C TYR A 446 12.00 -12.54 14.83
N SER A 447 12.56 -12.51 13.61
CA SER A 447 13.34 -13.62 13.05
C SER A 447 14.85 -13.49 13.27
N HIS A 448 15.38 -12.27 13.36
CA HIS A 448 16.84 -12.05 13.39
C HIS A 448 17.33 -11.37 14.67
N THR A 449 16.56 -10.44 15.22
CA THR A 449 17.02 -9.64 16.38
C THR A 449 16.60 -10.27 17.70
N GLN A 450 15.49 -11.02 17.71
CA GLN A 450 14.75 -11.45 18.91
C GLN A 450 14.47 -10.26 19.83
N PRO A 451 13.29 -9.60 19.70
CA PRO A 451 13.01 -8.40 20.48
C PRO A 451 13.12 -8.70 21.99
N ASN A 452 13.50 -7.68 22.77
CA ASN A 452 13.62 -7.83 24.22
C ASN A 452 12.29 -8.38 24.78
N ILE A 453 12.36 -9.54 25.44
CA ILE A 453 11.21 -10.26 26.01
C ILE A 453 10.49 -9.40 27.06
N GLU A 454 11.18 -8.43 27.66
CA GLU A 454 10.62 -7.46 28.61
C GLU A 454 9.81 -6.32 27.93
N ILE A 455 9.70 -6.32 26.60
CA ILE A 455 8.77 -5.41 25.89
C ILE A 455 7.34 -5.80 26.26
N ASP A 456 6.49 -4.78 26.45
CA ASP A 456 5.07 -4.92 26.76
C ASP A 456 4.39 -5.98 25.84
N GLU A 457 3.76 -6.99 26.45
CA GLU A 457 2.98 -8.04 25.75
C GLU A 457 1.92 -7.43 24.81
N GLY A 458 1.40 -6.24 25.14
CA GLY A 458 0.51 -5.48 24.27
C GLY A 458 1.13 -5.12 22.91
N ILE A 459 2.43 -4.80 22.87
CA ILE A 459 3.15 -4.53 21.61
C ILE A 459 3.31 -5.82 20.81
N HIS A 460 3.56 -6.96 21.46
CA HIS A 460 3.63 -8.24 20.77
C HIS A 460 2.28 -8.65 20.19
N ASN A 461 1.19 -8.46 20.93
CA ASN A 461 -0.17 -8.68 20.43
C ASN A 461 -0.48 -7.80 19.21
N GLN A 462 -0.18 -6.49 19.29
CA GLN A 462 -0.37 -5.57 18.17
C GLN A 462 0.39 -6.03 16.92
N ASN A 463 1.66 -6.39 17.06
CA ASN A 463 2.48 -6.86 15.95
C ASN A 463 1.96 -8.18 15.38
N TYR A 464 1.47 -9.09 16.23
CA TYR A 464 0.90 -10.35 15.78
C TYR A 464 -0.33 -10.12 14.90
N LEU A 465 -1.24 -9.21 15.31
CA LEU A 465 -2.42 -8.87 14.52
C LEU A 465 -2.06 -8.21 13.17
N ILE A 466 -1.01 -7.40 13.13
CA ILE A 466 -0.49 -6.85 11.87
C ILE A 466 0.06 -7.95 10.96
N LEU A 467 0.83 -8.90 11.50
CA LEU A 467 1.33 -10.05 10.73
C LEU A 467 0.18 -10.95 10.25
N MET A 468 -0.82 -11.17 11.10
CA MET A 468 -2.03 -11.92 10.75
C MET A 468 -2.80 -11.25 9.60
N ARG A 469 -2.90 -9.91 9.60
CA ARG A 469 -3.50 -9.14 8.49
C ARG A 469 -2.80 -9.42 7.15
N ILE A 470 -1.46 -9.46 7.14
CA ILE A 470 -0.70 -9.80 5.93
C ILE A 470 -0.95 -11.25 5.49
N PHE A 471 -1.08 -12.18 6.45
CA PHE A 471 -1.40 -13.57 6.16
C PHE A 471 -2.80 -13.71 5.54
N ILE A 472 -3.80 -13.04 6.10
CA ILE A 472 -5.17 -13.02 5.56
C ILE A 472 -5.22 -12.41 4.16
N LEU A 473 -4.51 -11.31 3.93
CA LEU A 473 -4.38 -10.76 2.58
C LEU A 473 -3.78 -11.79 1.62
N THR A 474 -2.74 -12.52 2.05
CA THR A 474 -2.13 -13.59 1.25
C THR A 474 -3.11 -14.71 0.92
N VAL A 475 -3.91 -15.15 1.89
CA VAL A 475 -4.98 -16.14 1.69
C VAL A 475 -5.99 -15.66 0.64
N ILE A 476 -6.44 -14.40 0.75
CA ILE A 476 -7.37 -13.80 -0.23
C ILE A 476 -6.75 -13.77 -1.63
N LYS A 477 -5.48 -13.37 -1.76
CA LYS A 477 -4.80 -13.28 -3.06
C LYS A 477 -4.59 -14.64 -3.70
N ILE A 478 -4.23 -15.67 -2.92
CA ILE A 478 -4.09 -17.05 -3.41
C ILE A 478 -5.46 -17.59 -3.85
N ASN A 479 -6.51 -17.39 -3.05
CA ASN A 479 -7.85 -17.81 -3.42
C ASN A 479 -8.34 -17.12 -4.70
N ASP A 480 -8.16 -15.81 -4.84
CA ASP A 480 -8.52 -15.09 -6.08
C ASP A 480 -7.79 -15.64 -7.30
N ASP A 481 -6.52 -16.01 -7.15
CA ASP A 481 -5.73 -16.65 -8.22
C ASP A 481 -6.36 -17.96 -8.69
N PHE A 482 -6.67 -18.86 -7.75
CA PHE A 482 -7.32 -20.14 -8.04
C PHE A 482 -8.71 -19.98 -8.65
N VAL A 483 -9.54 -19.10 -8.07
CA VAL A 483 -10.89 -18.80 -8.59
C VAL A 483 -10.82 -18.28 -10.03
N GLN A 484 -9.90 -17.37 -10.31
CA GLN A 484 -9.73 -16.79 -11.64
C GLN A 484 -9.26 -17.83 -12.67
N ASN A 485 -8.33 -18.72 -12.29
CA ASN A 485 -7.80 -19.75 -13.17
C ASN A 485 -8.88 -20.77 -13.56
N ARG A 486 -9.72 -21.15 -12.59
CA ARG A 486 -10.89 -22.01 -12.83
C ARG A 486 -11.86 -21.39 -13.83
N ILE A 487 -12.16 -20.10 -13.70
CA ILE A 487 -13.04 -19.37 -14.63
C ILE A 487 -12.45 -19.36 -16.05
N GLU A 488 -11.14 -19.08 -16.19
CA GLU A 488 -10.47 -19.06 -17.49
C GLU A 488 -10.44 -20.43 -18.17
N THR A 489 -10.26 -21.50 -17.38
CA THR A 489 -10.25 -22.87 -17.89
C THR A 489 -11.65 -23.31 -18.36
N MET A 490 -12.72 -22.79 -17.77
CA MET A 490 -14.10 -23.08 -18.21
C MET A 490 -14.55 -22.33 -19.47
N VAL A 491 -13.88 -21.22 -19.81
CA VAL A 491 -14.22 -20.36 -20.97
C VAL A 491 -13.44 -20.79 -22.25
N LYS A 492 -12.37 -21.56 -22.10
CA LYS A 492 -11.62 -22.20 -23.19
C LYS A 492 -12.24 -23.55 -23.54
#